data_AF-A0A822CH25-F1
#
_entry.id   AF-A0A822CH25-F1
#
_cell.length_a   1.000
_cell.length_b   1.000
_cell.length_c   1.000
_cell.angle_alpha   90.00
_cell.angle_beta   90.00
_cell.angle_gamma   90.00
#
_symmetry.space_group_name_H-M   'P 1'
#
loop_
_entity.id
_entity.type
_entity.pdbx_description
1 polymer ?
#
loop_
_entity_poly.entity_id
_entity_poly.type
_entity_poly.pdbx_seq_one_letter_code
_entity_poly.pdbx_strand_id
1 'polypeptide(L)'
;MQTMIENINRDQIVSLRLKGNQIRSIMELTSPSIFHHVRVVTLLNLQHVNHLNEFKTRLPHLAGLSLRYDTEVDFHSVCKVFNYIEQPMQRFKIHCGYLRCPHRHTSIILKKIKNLNETVEYFLLNVTHASMGFLKNCAQYYTTCFLMAITDFIKIMRKVRHVDLIVSSINVDRLLDIKEWTSLVTTCHQLEKITIK
;
A
#
# COMPACT_ATOMS: atom_id res chain seq x y z
N MET A 1 17.20 -16.11 -30.72
CA MET A 1 17.55 -15.11 -29.70
C MET A 1 17.05 -15.62 -28.35
N GLN A 2 17.75 -16.61 -27.77
CA GLN A 2 17.49 -17.15 -26.44
C GLN A 2 18.24 -16.26 -25.44
N THR A 3 17.51 -15.40 -24.73
CA THR A 3 18.10 -14.49 -23.75
C THR A 3 18.47 -15.24 -22.48
N MET A 4 19.73 -15.09 -22.08
CA MET A 4 20.36 -15.35 -20.79
C MET A 4 19.40 -15.32 -19.57
N ILE A 5 18.71 -16.43 -19.29
CA ILE A 5 18.08 -16.73 -17.99
C ILE A 5 18.62 -18.09 -17.50
N GLU A 6 19.91 -18.30 -17.66
CA GLU A 6 20.62 -19.44 -17.10
C GLU A 6 21.67 -18.85 -16.15
N ASN A 7 21.60 -19.28 -14.87
CA ASN A 7 22.44 -18.88 -13.74
C ASN A 7 21.93 -17.77 -12.79
N ILE A 8 20.63 -17.49 -12.73
CA ILE A 8 20.09 -16.94 -11.46
C ILE A 8 19.93 -18.14 -10.51
N ASN A 9 20.71 -18.18 -9.44
CA ASN A 9 20.47 -19.13 -8.36
C ASN A 9 19.11 -18.79 -7.74
N ARG A 10 18.10 -19.59 -8.09
CA ARG A 10 16.67 -19.32 -7.81
C ARG A 10 16.41 -19.23 -6.30
N ASP A 11 17.26 -19.86 -5.49
CA ASP A 11 17.19 -19.84 -4.04
C ASP A 11 17.60 -18.49 -3.41
N GLN A 12 18.13 -17.56 -4.23
CA GLN A 12 18.57 -16.24 -3.79
C GLN A 12 17.57 -15.11 -4.09
N ILE A 13 16.46 -15.40 -4.79
CA ILE A 13 15.45 -14.38 -5.11
C ILE A 13 14.60 -14.07 -3.87
N VAL A 14 15.08 -13.15 -3.05
CA VAL A 14 14.37 -12.69 -1.85
C VAL A 14 13.40 -11.53 -2.11
N SER A 15 13.53 -10.87 -3.27
CA SER A 15 12.65 -9.78 -3.66
C SER A 15 12.25 -9.86 -5.13
N LEU A 16 10.98 -9.55 -5.39
CA LEU A 16 10.37 -9.58 -6.71
C LEU A 16 9.75 -8.23 -7.04
N ARG A 17 9.97 -7.73 -8.25
CA ARG A 17 9.35 -6.51 -8.77
C ARG A 17 8.55 -6.84 -10.02
N LEU A 18 7.24 -6.58 -10.00
CA LEU A 18 6.31 -6.94 -11.07
C LEU A 18 5.56 -5.72 -11.60
N LYS A 19 5.40 -5.64 -12.91
CA LYS A 19 4.43 -4.72 -13.53
C LYS A 19 3.02 -5.29 -13.39
N GLY A 20 2.04 -4.47 -13.06
CA GLY A 20 0.66 -4.87 -12.79
C GLY A 20 0.04 -5.72 -13.90
N ASN A 21 0.27 -5.34 -15.15
CA ASN A 21 -0.23 -6.06 -16.33
C ASN A 21 0.49 -7.39 -16.63
N GLN A 22 1.62 -7.67 -15.96
CA GLN A 22 2.41 -8.90 -16.14
C GLN A 22 2.26 -9.89 -14.99
N ILE A 23 1.56 -9.51 -13.90
CA ILE A 23 1.45 -10.35 -12.70
C ILE A 23 0.88 -11.71 -13.05
N ARG A 24 -0.25 -11.74 -13.78
CA ARG A 24 -0.93 -12.98 -14.15
C ARG A 24 -0.03 -13.90 -14.96
N SER A 25 0.56 -13.39 -16.04
CA SER A 25 1.42 -14.19 -16.91
C SER A 25 2.65 -14.72 -16.18
N ILE A 26 3.28 -13.90 -15.33
CA ILE A 26 4.47 -14.32 -14.57
C ILE A 26 4.09 -15.40 -13.54
N MET A 27 2.98 -15.21 -12.82
CA MET A 27 2.53 -16.19 -11.84
C MET A 27 2.12 -17.50 -12.52
N GLU A 28 1.38 -17.47 -13.63
CA GLU A 28 0.92 -18.69 -14.31
C GLU A 28 2.06 -19.45 -15.01
N LEU A 29 3.01 -18.75 -15.65
CA LEU A 29 4.05 -19.37 -16.49
C LEU A 29 5.32 -19.76 -15.72
N THR A 30 5.47 -19.30 -14.48
CA THR A 30 6.67 -19.56 -13.68
C THR A 30 6.40 -20.65 -12.64
N SER A 31 7.34 -21.60 -12.51
CA SER A 31 7.23 -22.66 -11.50
C SER A 31 7.10 -22.08 -10.08
N PRO A 32 6.18 -22.57 -9.24
CA PRO A 32 6.01 -22.10 -7.86
C PRO A 32 7.28 -22.13 -7.02
N SER A 33 8.19 -23.09 -7.27
CA SER A 33 9.44 -23.22 -6.51
C SER A 33 10.34 -21.99 -6.61
N ILE A 34 10.26 -21.23 -7.71
CA ILE A 34 11.03 -20.00 -7.90
C ILE A 34 10.62 -18.91 -6.90
N PHE A 35 9.37 -18.93 -6.45
CA PHE A 35 8.82 -17.92 -5.56
C PHE A 35 8.96 -18.26 -4.08
N HIS A 36 9.43 -19.48 -3.76
CA HIS A 36 9.45 -20.00 -2.40
C HIS A 36 10.19 -19.08 -1.42
N HIS A 37 11.34 -18.54 -1.83
CA HIS A 37 12.17 -17.67 -0.99
C HIS A 37 11.84 -16.19 -1.08
N VAL A 38 10.84 -15.79 -1.88
CA VAL A 38 10.47 -14.38 -2.05
C VAL A 38 9.82 -13.87 -0.77
N ARG A 39 10.47 -12.88 -0.15
CA ARG A 39 9.99 -12.24 1.08
C ARG A 39 9.42 -10.85 0.84
N VAL A 40 9.81 -10.19 -0.24
CA VAL A 40 9.38 -8.82 -0.54
C VAL A 40 8.91 -8.69 -1.98
N VAL A 41 7.67 -8.25 -2.18
CA VAL A 41 7.11 -7.98 -3.51
C VAL A 41 6.87 -6.50 -3.69
N THR A 42 7.29 -5.96 -4.84
CA THR A 42 6.95 -4.62 -5.30
C THR A 42 6.08 -4.71 -6.55
N LEU A 43 4.86 -4.17 -6.48
CA LEU A 43 3.91 -4.12 -7.59
C LEU A 43 3.89 -2.71 -8.19
N LEU A 44 4.15 -2.61 -9.48
CA LEU A 44 4.15 -1.35 -10.23
C LEU A 44 2.82 -1.19 -10.97
N ASN A 45 2.13 -0.07 -10.75
CA ASN A 45 0.89 0.30 -11.44
C ASN A 45 -0.12 -0.86 -11.49
N LEU A 46 -0.52 -1.37 -10.32
CA LEU A 46 -1.47 -2.47 -10.21
C LEU A 46 -2.86 -2.02 -10.69
N GLN A 47 -3.29 -2.51 -11.85
CA GLN A 47 -4.60 -2.18 -12.45
C GLN A 47 -5.73 -3.09 -11.94
N HIS A 48 -5.45 -4.37 -11.71
CA HIS A 48 -6.44 -5.37 -11.30
C HIS A 48 -5.92 -6.22 -10.15
N VAL A 49 -6.63 -6.19 -9.01
CA VAL A 49 -6.24 -6.88 -7.77
C VAL A 49 -6.57 -8.38 -7.77
N ASN A 50 -7.46 -8.85 -8.63
CA ASN A 50 -7.89 -10.25 -8.71
C ASN A 50 -6.75 -11.22 -9.08
N HIS A 51 -5.72 -10.73 -9.79
CA HIS A 51 -4.52 -11.51 -10.11
C HIS A 51 -3.63 -11.82 -8.91
N LEU A 52 -3.90 -11.21 -7.75
CA LEU A 52 -3.14 -11.46 -6.52
C LEU A 52 -3.57 -12.73 -5.79
N ASN A 53 -4.65 -13.40 -6.19
CA ASN A 53 -5.08 -14.68 -5.59
C ASN A 53 -3.96 -15.74 -5.62
N GLU A 54 -3.17 -15.76 -6.69
CA GLU A 54 -2.03 -16.66 -6.87
C GLU A 54 -0.94 -16.47 -5.80
N PHE A 55 -0.90 -15.30 -5.15
CA PHE A 55 0.13 -15.01 -4.15
C PHE A 55 -0.03 -15.90 -2.94
N LYS A 56 -1.28 -16.25 -2.57
CA LYS A 56 -1.62 -17.09 -1.41
C LYS A 56 -0.84 -18.41 -1.39
N THR A 57 -0.71 -19.04 -2.54
CA THR A 57 -0.09 -20.36 -2.69
C THR A 57 1.37 -20.28 -3.11
N ARG A 58 1.76 -19.22 -3.85
CA ARG A 58 3.10 -19.12 -4.45
C ARG A 58 4.11 -18.35 -3.61
N LEU A 59 3.66 -17.51 -2.68
CA LEU A 59 4.54 -16.66 -1.85
C LEU A 59 4.36 -16.95 -0.35
N PRO A 60 4.75 -18.15 0.13
CA PRO A 60 4.50 -18.56 1.51
C PRO A 60 5.26 -17.74 2.56
N HIS A 61 6.36 -17.09 2.16
CA HIS A 61 7.23 -16.32 3.06
C HIS A 61 7.15 -14.81 2.84
N LEU A 62 6.07 -14.33 2.20
CA LEU A 62 5.86 -12.90 1.95
C LEU A 62 5.80 -12.13 3.28
N ALA A 63 6.84 -11.34 3.54
CA ALA A 63 6.93 -10.49 4.73
C ALA A 63 6.73 -9.01 4.41
N GLY A 64 6.85 -8.61 3.14
CA GLY A 64 6.74 -7.22 2.72
C GLY A 64 6.06 -7.02 1.36
N LEU A 65 5.19 -6.03 1.29
CA LEU A 65 4.55 -5.61 0.05
C LEU A 65 4.70 -4.11 -0.16
N SER A 66 5.14 -3.73 -1.35
CA SER A 66 5.19 -2.36 -1.82
C SER A 66 4.29 -2.19 -3.04
N LEU A 67 3.38 -1.24 -2.99
CA LEU A 67 2.61 -0.78 -4.14
C LEU A 67 3.23 0.53 -4.62
N ARG A 68 3.59 0.61 -5.89
CA ARG A 68 4.14 1.83 -6.51
C ARG A 68 3.31 2.22 -7.70
N TYR A 69 2.76 3.42 -7.64
CA TYR A 69 1.97 4.03 -8.71
C TYR A 69 2.69 5.27 -9.20
N ASP A 70 2.93 5.34 -10.51
CA ASP A 70 3.59 6.51 -11.11
C ASP A 70 2.66 7.73 -11.14
N THR A 71 1.34 7.50 -11.07
CA THR A 71 0.29 8.51 -11.20
C THR A 71 -0.63 8.54 -9.98
N GLU A 72 -1.94 8.64 -10.19
CA GLU A 72 -2.97 8.57 -9.15
C GLU A 72 -3.26 7.13 -8.72
N VAL A 73 -3.58 6.95 -7.44
CA VAL A 73 -4.18 5.72 -6.90
C VAL A 73 -5.40 6.02 -6.03
N ASP A 74 -6.43 5.18 -6.17
CA ASP A 74 -7.58 5.16 -5.27
C ASP A 74 -7.29 4.28 -4.04
N PHE A 75 -7.48 4.86 -2.85
CA PHE A 75 -7.32 4.15 -1.58
C PHE A 75 -8.22 2.90 -1.49
N HIS A 76 -9.37 2.91 -2.16
CA HIS A 76 -10.23 1.73 -2.26
C HIS A 76 -9.51 0.55 -2.91
N SER A 77 -8.84 0.81 -4.03
CA SER A 77 -8.12 -0.21 -4.79
C SER A 77 -6.93 -0.75 -4.01
N VAL A 78 -6.25 0.11 -3.25
CA VAL A 78 -5.19 -0.30 -2.32
C VAL A 78 -5.75 -1.22 -1.23
N CYS A 79 -6.84 -0.83 -0.56
CA CYS A 79 -7.44 -1.64 0.49
C CYS A 79 -7.91 -3.02 0.01
N LYS A 80 -8.36 -3.14 -1.24
CA LYS A 80 -8.78 -4.43 -1.81
C LYS A 80 -7.64 -5.46 -1.87
N VAL A 81 -6.38 -5.02 -1.91
CA VAL A 81 -5.22 -5.92 -1.97
C VAL A 81 -5.24 -6.93 -0.81
N PHE A 82 -5.65 -6.52 0.39
CA PHE A 82 -5.71 -7.43 1.55
C PHE A 82 -6.80 -8.51 1.44
N ASN A 83 -7.80 -8.34 0.57
CA ASN A 83 -8.76 -9.41 0.29
C ASN A 83 -8.13 -10.55 -0.52
N TYR A 84 -7.00 -10.29 -1.19
CA TYR A 84 -6.33 -11.24 -2.07
C TYR A 84 -5.01 -11.76 -1.47
N ILE A 85 -4.33 -10.94 -0.66
CA ILE A 85 -3.11 -11.32 0.04
C ILE A 85 -3.44 -11.58 1.50
N GLU A 86 -3.59 -12.86 1.84
CA GLU A 86 -3.98 -13.30 3.18
C GLU A 86 -2.77 -13.60 4.08
N GLN A 87 -1.58 -13.74 3.51
CA GLN A 87 -0.38 -14.00 4.29
C GLN A 87 -0.10 -12.85 5.26
N PRO A 88 0.25 -13.16 6.51
CA PRO A 88 0.76 -12.17 7.45
C PRO A 88 1.96 -11.43 6.85
N MET A 89 1.82 -10.11 6.69
CA MET A 89 2.91 -9.26 6.23
C MET A 89 3.36 -8.37 7.38
N GLN A 90 4.66 -8.14 7.51
CA GLN A 90 5.23 -7.23 8.49
C GLN A 90 5.39 -5.82 7.94
N ARG A 91 5.55 -5.67 6.61
CA ARG A 91 5.83 -4.37 5.98
C ARG A 91 4.85 -4.09 4.85
N PHE A 92 4.21 -2.93 4.90
CA PHE A 92 3.34 -2.46 3.83
C PHE A 92 3.70 -1.04 3.42
N LYS A 93 3.97 -0.84 2.13
CA LYS A 93 4.42 0.44 1.59
C LYS A 93 3.57 0.86 0.40
N ILE A 94 3.16 2.12 0.38
CA ILE A 94 2.48 2.74 -0.76
C ILE A 94 3.33 3.92 -1.21
N HIS A 95 3.69 3.93 -2.49
CA HIS A 95 4.24 5.10 -3.16
C HIS A 95 3.28 5.49 -4.27
N CYS A 96 2.87 6.76 -4.30
CA CYS A 96 2.06 7.27 -5.40
C CYS A 96 2.40 8.72 -5.75
N GLY A 97 2.13 9.05 -7.01
CA GLY A 97 2.08 10.42 -7.49
C GLY A 97 1.03 11.21 -6.70
N TYR A 98 -0.22 10.73 -6.80
CA TYR A 98 -1.41 11.34 -6.19
C TYR A 98 -2.28 10.28 -5.50
N LEU A 99 -2.99 10.67 -4.44
CA LEU A 99 -4.04 9.84 -3.83
C LEU A 99 -5.43 10.41 -4.18
N ARG A 100 -6.32 9.61 -4.78
CA ARG A 100 -7.68 10.04 -5.09
C ARG A 100 -8.47 10.28 -3.80
N CYS A 101 -9.28 11.35 -3.79
CA CYS A 101 -10.13 11.69 -2.64
C CYS A 101 -11.07 10.53 -2.27
N PRO A 102 -11.03 10.02 -1.02
CA PRO A 102 -11.88 8.90 -0.61
C PRO A 102 -13.26 9.34 -0.08
N HIS A 103 -13.63 10.63 -0.20
CA HIS A 103 -14.81 11.28 0.38
C HIS A 103 -16.11 10.45 0.40
N ARG A 104 -16.40 9.66 -0.65
CA ARG A 104 -17.64 8.86 -0.74
C ARG A 104 -17.51 7.40 -0.29
N HIS A 105 -16.32 6.96 0.10
CA HIS A 105 -16.03 5.53 0.16
C HIS A 105 -15.28 5.08 1.42
N THR A 106 -14.54 5.93 2.15
CA THR A 106 -13.63 5.49 3.22
C THR A 106 -14.23 4.56 4.27
N SER A 107 -15.34 4.96 4.90
CA SER A 107 -15.98 4.15 5.97
C SER A 107 -16.63 2.87 5.44
N ILE A 108 -17.03 2.85 4.16
CA ILE A 108 -17.59 1.68 3.48
C ILE A 108 -16.48 0.72 3.05
N ILE A 109 -15.31 1.26 2.68
CA ILE A 109 -14.18 0.48 2.18
C ILE A 109 -13.67 -0.47 3.26
N LEU A 110 -13.43 0.05 4.48
CA LEU A 110 -12.90 -0.77 5.58
C LEU A 110 -13.88 -1.88 5.99
N LYS A 111 -15.20 -1.63 5.93
CA LYS A 111 -16.24 -2.64 6.17
C LYS A 111 -16.22 -3.80 5.16
N LYS A 112 -15.60 -3.62 3.99
CA LYS A 112 -15.54 -4.62 2.91
C LYS A 112 -14.21 -5.40 2.87
N ILE A 113 -13.26 -5.06 3.73
CA ILE A 113 -12.01 -5.82 3.85
C ILE A 113 -12.28 -7.03 4.74
N LYS A 114 -12.11 -8.23 4.17
CA LYS A 114 -12.35 -9.50 4.88
C LYS A 114 -11.16 -9.92 5.73
N ASN A 115 -9.95 -9.60 5.28
CA ASN A 115 -8.72 -9.91 5.99
C ASN A 115 -7.96 -8.61 6.20
N LEU A 116 -8.03 -8.06 7.40
CA LEU A 116 -7.18 -6.96 7.81
C LEU A 116 -5.83 -7.60 8.16
N ASN A 117 -4.76 -7.22 7.47
CA ASN A 117 -3.43 -7.74 7.75
C ASN A 117 -2.91 -7.14 9.07
N GLU A 118 -3.45 -7.61 10.20
CA GLU A 118 -3.20 -7.06 11.53
C GLU A 118 -1.75 -7.23 11.98
N THR A 119 -0.95 -8.01 11.24
CA THR A 119 0.47 -8.25 11.50
C THR A 119 1.41 -7.22 10.92
N VAL A 120 0.91 -6.24 10.17
CA VAL A 120 1.75 -5.15 9.66
C VAL A 120 2.36 -4.40 10.83
N GLU A 121 3.69 -4.35 10.88
CA GLU A 121 4.49 -3.64 11.89
C GLU A 121 5.11 -2.36 11.31
N TYR A 122 5.26 -2.25 10.00
CA TYR A 122 5.78 -1.06 9.35
C TYR A 122 4.84 -0.64 8.22
N PHE A 123 4.33 0.58 8.31
CA PHE A 123 3.53 1.21 7.28
C PHE A 123 4.24 2.44 6.73
N LEU A 124 4.34 2.55 5.40
CA LEU A 124 4.80 3.76 4.73
C LEU A 124 3.76 4.21 3.72
N LEU A 125 3.44 5.48 3.74
CA LEU A 125 2.70 6.18 2.71
C LEU A 125 3.55 7.36 2.22
N ASN A 126 4.00 7.27 0.97
CA ASN A 126 4.72 8.34 0.28
C ASN A 126 3.85 8.89 -0.86
N VAL A 127 3.47 10.15 -0.72
CA VAL A 127 2.62 10.87 -1.67
C VAL A 127 3.38 12.11 -2.15
N THR A 128 3.78 12.10 -3.42
CA THR A 128 4.57 13.21 -3.98
C THR A 128 3.75 14.49 -4.15
N HIS A 129 2.43 14.36 -4.40
CA HIS A 129 1.53 15.49 -4.59
C HIS A 129 0.14 15.19 -3.99
N ALA A 130 -0.41 16.12 -3.20
CA ALA A 130 -1.84 16.07 -2.87
C ALA A 130 -2.66 16.19 -4.17
N SER A 131 -3.71 15.37 -4.32
CA SER A 131 -4.58 15.41 -5.50
C SER A 131 -5.13 16.82 -5.71
N MET A 132 -4.93 17.37 -6.91
CA MET A 132 -5.70 18.53 -7.37
C MET A 132 -7.12 18.04 -7.59
N GLY A 133 -7.99 18.25 -6.60
CA GLY A 133 -9.35 17.73 -6.58
C GLY A 133 -10.09 18.02 -7.89
N PHE A 134 -10.28 16.99 -8.71
CA PHE A 134 -11.03 17.08 -9.97
C PHE A 134 -12.54 17.35 -9.77
N LEU A 135 -13.03 17.33 -8.52
CA LEU A 135 -14.40 17.66 -8.17
C LEU A 135 -14.40 18.95 -7.35
N LYS A 136 -15.02 20.00 -7.88
CA LYS A 136 -15.13 21.36 -7.28
C LYS A 136 -15.56 21.36 -5.80
N ASN A 137 -16.27 20.32 -5.34
CA ASN A 137 -16.77 20.19 -3.97
C ASN A 137 -15.87 19.33 -3.05
N CYS A 138 -14.90 18.59 -3.58
CA CYS A 138 -13.98 17.78 -2.78
C CYS A 138 -12.70 18.51 -2.40
N ALA A 139 -12.32 19.58 -3.11
CA ALA A 139 -11.08 20.31 -2.81
C ALA A 139 -11.05 20.86 -1.37
N GLN A 140 -12.20 21.30 -0.85
CA GLN A 140 -12.34 21.82 0.52
C GLN A 140 -12.22 20.73 1.61
N TYR A 141 -12.59 19.48 1.30
CA TYR A 141 -12.61 18.37 2.27
C TYR A 141 -11.53 17.32 2.03
N TYR A 142 -10.76 17.44 0.94
CA TYR A 142 -9.79 16.45 0.52
C TYR A 142 -8.83 16.12 1.63
N THR A 143 -8.28 17.14 2.29
CA THR A 143 -7.30 16.97 3.36
C THR A 143 -7.91 16.23 4.55
N THR A 144 -9.11 16.61 4.99
CA THR A 144 -9.85 15.88 6.04
C THR A 144 -10.13 14.44 5.62
N CYS A 145 -10.64 14.19 4.41
CA CYS A 145 -10.92 12.84 3.92
C CYS A 145 -9.66 11.98 3.80
N PHE A 146 -8.55 12.57 3.37
CA PHE A 146 -7.23 11.93 3.29
C PHE A 146 -6.73 11.53 4.68
N LEU A 147 -6.74 12.47 5.63
CA LEU A 147 -6.29 12.24 7.01
C LEU A 147 -7.16 11.22 7.73
N MET A 148 -8.49 11.28 7.56
CA MET A 148 -9.40 10.27 8.10
C MET A 148 -9.12 8.89 7.50
N ALA A 149 -8.92 8.80 6.19
CA ALA A 149 -8.61 7.53 5.54
C ALA A 149 -7.35 6.88 6.11
N ILE A 150 -6.28 7.66 6.23
CA ILE A 150 -5.02 7.18 6.78
C ILE A 150 -5.17 6.81 8.24
N THR A 151 -5.85 7.65 9.04
CA THR A 151 -6.08 7.39 10.47
C THR A 151 -6.86 6.09 10.67
N ASP A 152 -7.96 5.91 9.94
CA ASP A 152 -8.78 4.69 10.02
C ASP A 152 -7.98 3.47 9.56
N PHE A 153 -7.15 3.63 8.53
CA PHE A 153 -6.27 2.59 8.02
C PHE A 153 -5.14 2.20 8.98
N ILE A 154 -4.62 3.14 9.76
CA ILE A 154 -3.63 2.87 10.81
C ILE A 154 -4.32 2.18 12.00
N LYS A 155 -5.53 2.64 12.40
CA LYS A 155 -6.29 2.06 13.52
C LYS A 155 -6.60 0.57 13.34
N ILE A 156 -6.77 0.10 12.11
CA ILE A 156 -7.00 -1.33 11.82
C ILE A 156 -5.72 -2.17 11.87
N MET A 157 -4.53 -1.56 11.71
CA MET A 157 -3.25 -2.27 11.77
C MET A 157 -2.78 -2.36 13.23
N ARG A 158 -3.42 -3.23 14.02
CA ARG A 158 -3.21 -3.32 15.48
C ARG A 158 -1.76 -3.47 15.92
N LYS A 159 -0.91 -4.12 15.11
CA LYS A 159 0.52 -4.30 15.41
C LYS A 159 1.45 -3.27 14.77
N VAL A 160 0.96 -2.27 14.02
CA VAL A 160 1.82 -1.30 13.34
C VAL A 160 2.73 -0.66 14.37
N ARG A 161 4.05 -0.75 14.21
CA ARG A 161 5.11 -0.21 15.07
C ARG A 161 5.78 1.04 14.54
N HIS A 162 5.67 1.27 13.25
CA HIS A 162 6.30 2.41 12.60
C HIS A 162 5.41 2.92 11.49
N VAL A 163 5.17 4.23 11.47
CA VAL A 163 4.40 4.91 10.43
C VAL A 163 5.27 6.00 9.82
N ASP A 164 5.62 5.83 8.54
CA ASP A 164 6.26 6.86 7.72
C ASP A 164 5.23 7.52 6.82
N LEU A 165 4.95 8.79 7.08
CA LEU A 165 4.14 9.65 6.22
C LEU A 165 5.07 10.64 5.52
N ILE A 166 5.34 10.39 4.25
CA ILE A 166 6.17 11.27 3.41
C ILE A 166 5.22 12.02 2.49
N VAL A 167 5.06 13.32 2.75
CA VAL A 167 4.20 14.22 1.99
C VAL A 167 5.03 15.41 1.52
N SER A 168 4.76 15.90 0.31
CA SER A 168 5.45 17.11 -0.17
C SER A 168 5.19 18.30 0.75
N SER A 169 6.22 19.10 1.02
CA SER A 169 6.22 20.25 1.91
C SER A 169 5.12 21.27 1.58
N ILE A 170 4.80 21.44 0.30
CA ILE A 170 3.72 22.32 -0.20
C ILE A 170 2.35 21.92 0.38
N ASN A 171 2.20 20.66 0.79
CA ASN A 171 0.96 20.13 1.35
C ASN A 171 0.96 20.10 2.88
N VAL A 172 2.11 20.27 3.53
CA VAL A 172 2.23 20.20 5.00
C VAL A 172 1.42 21.30 5.67
N ASP A 173 1.53 22.54 5.20
CA ASP A 173 0.79 23.68 5.77
C ASP A 173 -0.72 23.46 5.75
N ARG A 174 -1.23 22.84 4.68
CA ARG A 174 -2.66 22.50 4.55
C ARG A 174 -3.09 21.34 5.45
N LEU A 175 -2.16 20.47 5.85
CA LEU A 175 -2.41 19.32 6.73
C LEU A 175 -2.40 19.75 8.22
N LEU A 176 -1.55 20.71 8.60
CA LEU A 176 -1.37 21.14 10.00
C LEU A 176 -2.59 21.88 10.58
N ASP A 177 -3.38 22.57 9.76
CA ASP A 177 -4.53 23.38 10.21
C ASP A 177 -5.81 22.57 10.53
N ILE A 178 -5.72 21.24 10.51
CA ILE A 178 -6.90 20.38 10.51
C ILE A 178 -6.90 19.49 11.77
N LYS A 179 -8.02 19.47 12.51
CA LYS A 179 -8.18 18.67 13.75
C LYS A 179 -7.83 17.19 13.55
N GLU A 180 -8.09 16.65 12.36
CA GLU A 180 -7.76 15.27 11.98
C GLU A 180 -6.26 15.00 11.96
N TRP A 181 -5.41 16.00 11.71
CA TRP A 181 -3.96 15.87 11.82
C TRP A 181 -3.54 15.65 13.27
N THR A 182 -4.07 16.45 14.19
CA THR A 182 -3.87 16.23 15.62
C THR A 182 -4.36 14.85 16.05
N SER A 183 -5.49 14.38 15.51
CA SER A 183 -5.98 13.02 15.77
C SER A 183 -5.03 11.94 15.24
N LEU A 184 -4.50 12.12 14.02
CA LEU A 184 -3.53 11.21 13.40
C LEU A 184 -2.23 11.16 14.20
N VAL A 185 -1.66 12.33 14.52
CA VAL A 185 -0.44 12.45 15.34
C VAL A 185 -0.66 11.85 16.71
N THR A 186 -1.78 12.14 17.39
CA THR A 186 -2.10 11.57 18.71
C THR A 186 -2.23 10.05 18.63
N THR A 187 -2.96 9.53 17.65
CA THR A 187 -3.11 8.08 17.42
C THR A 187 -1.75 7.43 17.23
N CYS A 188 -0.86 8.04 16.45
CA CYS A 188 0.46 7.45 16.21
C CYS A 188 1.45 7.69 17.37
N HIS A 189 1.33 8.78 18.13
CA HIS A 189 2.16 9.08 19.29
C HIS A 189 1.81 8.19 20.49
N GLN A 190 0.52 7.92 20.71
CA GLN A 190 0.05 6.90 21.68
C GLN A 190 0.63 5.53 21.38
N LEU A 191 1.04 5.31 20.14
CA LEU A 191 1.68 4.09 19.76
C LEU A 191 3.22 4.15 19.94
N GLU A 192 3.87 5.31 20.14
CA GLU A 192 5.33 5.55 20.01
C GLU A 192 5.87 5.60 18.55
N LYS A 193 5.10 6.08 17.55
CA LYS A 193 5.31 5.67 16.13
C LYS A 193 5.27 6.73 15.02
N ILE A 194 6.05 7.82 15.03
CA ILE A 194 6.24 8.61 13.78
C ILE A 194 7.65 9.19 13.64
N THR A 195 8.20 9.07 12.42
CA THR A 195 9.12 10.08 11.85
C THR A 195 8.41 10.80 10.71
N ILE A 196 8.20 12.12 10.82
CA ILE A 196 7.75 12.98 9.71
C ILE A 196 9.03 13.50 9.06
N LYS A 197 9.25 13.20 7.78
CA LYS A 197 10.38 13.72 7.00
C LYS A 197 9.86 14.50 5.80
#